data_AF-A0AAD3TXQ1-F1
#
_entry.id   AF-A0AAD3TXQ1-F1
#
_cell.length_a   1.000
_cell.length_b   1.000
_cell.length_c   1.000
_cell.angle_alpha   90.00
_cell.angle_beta   90.00
_cell.angle_gamma   90.00
#
_symmetry.space_group_name_H-M   'P 1'
#
loop_
_entity.id
_entity.type
_entity.pdbx_description
1 polymer ?
#
loop_
_entity_poly.entity_id
_entity_poly.type
_entity_poly.pdbx_seq_one_letter_code
_entity_poly.pdbx_strand_id
1 'polypeptide(L)'
;MRLWSLSPALFDRAALVACWREALLAQKVLAGLTRGYTKHPQLLRFRATTDPMAAIGFFLGELQREASSRGYMFNAALITHPSSTSPTIPVTEEQVEYELDWLRDKVRRRDPAWIKVIEDADDKVGRAFAVVPGGIEDWEKVEVSPKEGKGREIKTVAKVARLKSARLVAGTRRSARLASHRLDRAASQG
;
A
#
# COMPACT_ATOMS: atom_id res chain seq x y z
N MET A 1 4.98 -3.94 -12.96
CA MET A 1 5.66 -2.73 -12.49
C MET A 1 5.91 -2.92 -11.01
N ARG A 2 7.17 -2.87 -10.60
CA ARG A 2 7.60 -2.87 -9.21
C ARG A 2 8.74 -1.88 -9.05
N LEU A 3 8.43 -0.78 -8.36
CA LEU A 3 9.40 0.19 -7.92
C LEU A 3 9.83 -0.26 -6.53
N TRP A 4 11.02 -0.82 -6.41
CA TRP A 4 11.54 -1.30 -5.14
C TRP A 4 11.95 -0.11 -4.27
N SER A 5 11.64 -0.15 -2.98
CA SER A 5 12.19 0.73 -1.95
C SER A 5 13.62 0.37 -1.54
N LEU A 6 14.08 -0.80 -1.96
CA LEU A 6 15.40 -1.34 -1.65
C LEU A 6 16.54 -0.61 -2.36
N SER A 7 17.73 -0.67 -1.77
CA SER A 7 18.97 -0.18 -2.37
C SER A 7 19.27 -0.95 -3.67
N PRO A 8 19.61 -0.27 -4.77
CA PRO A 8 20.03 -0.93 -6.00
C PRO A 8 21.19 -1.90 -5.83
N ALA A 9 22.06 -1.67 -4.83
CA ALA A 9 23.17 -2.55 -4.47
C ALA A 9 22.73 -4.00 -4.17
N LEU A 10 21.49 -4.19 -3.68
CA LEU A 10 20.96 -5.51 -3.38
C LEU A 10 20.52 -6.29 -4.62
N PHE A 11 20.19 -5.62 -5.72
CA PHE A 11 19.63 -6.28 -6.90
C PHE A 11 20.68 -7.13 -7.59
N ASP A 12 20.37 -8.38 -7.90
CA ASP A 12 21.13 -9.13 -8.90
C ASP A 12 20.89 -8.51 -10.29
N ARG A 13 21.63 -8.98 -11.31
CA ARG A 13 21.52 -8.46 -12.68
C ARG A 13 20.06 -8.42 -13.18
N ALA A 14 19.29 -9.47 -12.92
CA ALA A 14 17.91 -9.55 -13.39
C ALA A 14 16.98 -8.54 -12.69
N ALA A 15 17.07 -8.39 -11.37
CA ALA A 15 16.29 -7.38 -10.65
C ALA A 15 16.67 -5.96 -11.09
N LEU A 16 17.96 -5.67 -11.27
CA LEU A 16 18.43 -4.33 -11.64
C LEU A 16 17.90 -3.91 -13.02
N VAL A 17 18.00 -4.80 -14.02
CA VAL A 17 17.47 -4.56 -15.38
C VAL A 17 15.95 -4.43 -15.38
N ALA A 18 15.24 -5.29 -14.63
CA ALA A 18 13.79 -5.21 -14.54
C ALA A 18 13.33 -3.89 -13.90
N CYS A 19 13.95 -3.51 -12.78
CA CYS A 19 13.62 -2.27 -12.07
C CYS A 19 13.86 -1.04 -12.95
N TRP A 20 14.97 -0.99 -13.69
CA TRP A 20 15.24 0.09 -14.65
C TRP A 20 14.13 0.25 -15.69
N ARG A 21 13.72 -0.84 -16.34
CA ARG A 21 12.66 -0.79 -17.36
C ARG A 21 11.31 -0.36 -16.78
N GLU A 22 10.98 -0.85 -15.59
CA GLU A 22 9.73 -0.50 -14.91
C GLU A 22 9.74 0.94 -14.39
N ALA A 23 10.88 1.47 -13.97
CA ALA A 23 11.06 2.86 -13.58
C ALA A 23 10.97 3.82 -14.78
N LEU A 24 11.52 3.45 -15.94
CA LEU A 24 11.33 4.23 -17.17
C LEU A 24 9.86 4.24 -17.62
N LEU A 25 9.14 3.14 -17.42
CA LEU A 25 7.69 3.12 -17.63
C LEU A 25 6.97 4.03 -16.61
N ALA A 26 7.34 3.98 -15.34
CA ALA A 26 6.82 4.86 -14.30
C ALA A 26 7.02 6.34 -14.66
N GLN A 27 8.20 6.72 -15.15
CA GLN A 27 8.47 8.08 -15.65
C GLN A 27 7.47 8.49 -16.74
N LYS A 28 7.22 7.61 -17.72
CA LYS A 28 6.22 7.89 -18.77
C LYS A 28 4.80 8.00 -18.22
N VAL A 29 4.45 7.18 -17.22
CA VAL A 29 3.13 7.24 -16.57
C VAL A 29 2.96 8.56 -15.82
N LEU A 30 3.97 9.00 -15.07
CA LEU A 30 3.96 10.26 -14.34
C LEU A 30 3.92 11.47 -15.29
N ALA A 31 4.55 11.37 -16.46
CA ALA A 31 4.49 12.37 -17.52
C ALA A 31 3.17 12.35 -18.34
N GLY A 32 2.22 11.46 -18.03
CA GLY A 32 0.96 11.34 -18.77
C GLY A 32 1.10 10.76 -20.20
N LEU A 33 2.24 10.15 -20.52
CA LEU A 33 2.57 9.64 -21.86
C LEU A 33 2.10 8.20 -22.10
N THR A 34 1.30 7.64 -21.20
CA THR A 34 0.81 6.25 -21.26
C THR A 34 -0.68 6.17 -21.03
N ARG A 35 -1.35 5.24 -21.72
CA ARG A 35 -2.76 4.91 -21.46
C ARG A 35 -2.95 3.82 -20.40
N GLY A 36 -1.98 2.92 -20.25
CA GLY A 36 -1.99 1.83 -19.26
C GLY A 36 -1.16 2.17 -18.01
N TYR A 37 -1.31 1.37 -16.95
CA TYR A 37 -0.57 1.51 -15.67
C TYR A 37 -0.79 2.84 -14.91
N THR A 38 -1.70 3.70 -15.36
CA THR A 38 -1.97 5.01 -14.76
C THR A 38 -2.45 4.94 -13.32
N LYS A 39 -3.14 3.87 -12.93
CA LYS A 39 -3.64 3.63 -11.57
C LYS A 39 -2.73 2.71 -10.74
N HIS A 40 -1.45 2.54 -11.12
CA HIS A 40 -0.55 1.67 -10.38
C HIS A 40 -0.35 2.18 -8.94
N PRO A 41 -0.66 1.41 -7.90
CA PRO A 41 -0.65 1.91 -6.52
C PRO A 41 0.72 2.40 -6.04
N GLN A 42 1.82 1.71 -6.41
CA GLN A 42 3.17 2.15 -6.06
C GLN A 42 3.58 3.50 -6.67
N LEU A 43 2.83 4.05 -7.63
CA LEU A 43 3.04 5.42 -8.13
C LEU A 43 2.41 6.48 -7.24
N LEU A 44 1.47 6.11 -6.35
CA LEU A 44 0.81 7.07 -5.45
C LEU A 44 1.84 7.76 -4.55
N ARG A 45 2.81 7.02 -3.99
CA ARG A 45 3.88 7.60 -3.18
C ARG A 45 4.80 8.55 -3.95
N PHE A 46 5.02 8.33 -5.25
CA PHE A 46 5.77 9.28 -6.09
C PHE A 46 4.93 10.53 -6.39
N ARG A 47 3.63 10.36 -6.66
CA ARG A 47 2.69 11.48 -6.88
C ARG A 47 2.48 12.34 -5.63
N ALA A 48 2.64 11.77 -4.45
CA ALA A 48 2.53 12.47 -3.18
C ALA A 48 3.75 13.38 -2.89
N THR A 49 4.85 13.25 -3.65
CA THR A 49 6.01 14.14 -3.52
C THR A 49 5.72 15.52 -4.12
N THR A 50 6.50 16.53 -3.71
CA THR A 50 6.39 17.89 -4.25
C THR A 50 6.69 17.97 -5.74
N ASP A 51 7.61 17.14 -6.23
CA ASP A 51 7.94 17.02 -7.65
C ASP A 51 8.08 15.54 -8.04
N PRO A 52 7.00 14.91 -8.54
CA PRO A 52 7.00 13.51 -8.93
C PRO A 52 8.00 13.18 -10.05
N MET A 53 8.29 14.13 -10.95
CA MET A 53 9.22 13.91 -12.06
C MET A 53 10.67 13.96 -11.59
N ALA A 54 11.01 14.90 -10.70
CA ALA A 54 12.32 14.90 -10.04
C ALA A 54 12.50 13.66 -9.15
N ALA A 55 11.45 13.21 -8.46
CA ALA A 55 11.50 12.02 -7.61
C ALA A 55 11.80 10.73 -8.40
N ILE A 56 11.09 10.49 -9.51
CA ILE A 56 11.38 9.34 -10.38
C ILE A 56 12.73 9.48 -11.09
N GLY A 57 13.15 10.70 -11.41
CA GLY A 57 14.47 10.97 -11.98
C GLY A 57 15.61 10.69 -11.03
N PHE A 58 15.48 11.04 -9.75
CA PHE A 58 16.42 10.66 -8.69
C PHE A 58 16.50 9.12 -8.58
N PHE A 59 15.35 8.45 -8.53
CA PHE A 59 15.26 6.99 -8.44
C PHE A 59 15.95 6.29 -9.63
N LEU A 60 15.69 6.74 -10.87
CA LEU A 60 16.38 6.26 -12.07
C LEU A 60 17.88 6.53 -12.02
N GLY A 61 18.30 7.69 -11.52
CA GLY A 61 19.70 8.04 -11.36
C GLY A 61 20.45 7.08 -10.43
N GLU A 62 19.84 6.64 -9.34
CA GLU A 62 20.42 5.64 -8.44
C GLU A 62 20.61 4.29 -9.14
N LEU A 63 19.61 3.83 -9.90
CA LEU A 63 19.73 2.59 -10.70
C LEU A 63 20.84 2.70 -11.76
N GLN A 64 20.96 3.86 -12.41
CA GLN A 64 21.97 4.09 -13.45
C GLN A 64 23.38 4.13 -12.88
N ARG A 65 23.57 4.75 -11.70
CA ARG A 65 24.85 4.75 -10.97
C ARG A 65 25.26 3.34 -10.58
N GLU A 66 24.34 2.56 -10.03
CA GLU A 66 24.59 1.17 -9.66
C GLU A 66 24.89 0.28 -10.88
N ALA A 67 24.18 0.49 -11.99
CA ALA A 67 24.49 -0.21 -13.22
C ALA A 67 25.91 0.13 -13.70
N SER A 68 26.27 1.41 -13.66
CA SER A 68 27.58 1.90 -14.13
C SER A 68 28.73 1.40 -13.25
N SER A 69 28.57 1.36 -11.93
CA SER A 69 29.58 0.84 -11.00
C SER A 69 29.89 -0.64 -11.25
N ARG A 70 28.92 -1.39 -11.80
CA ARG A 70 29.05 -2.81 -12.19
C ARG A 70 29.43 -3.01 -13.66
N GLY A 71 29.70 -1.94 -14.41
CA GLY A 71 30.08 -2.00 -15.82
C GLY A 71 28.91 -2.21 -16.80
N TYR A 72 27.66 -2.03 -16.36
CA TYR A 72 26.48 -2.05 -17.24
C TYR A 72 26.20 -0.66 -17.83
N MET A 73 25.76 -0.63 -19.08
CA MET A 73 25.44 0.62 -19.80
C MET A 73 23.94 0.91 -19.80
N PHE A 74 23.41 1.44 -18.69
CA PHE A 74 22.07 2.04 -18.69
C PHE A 74 22.14 3.44 -19.31
N ASN A 75 21.35 3.67 -20.36
CA ASN A 75 21.34 4.94 -21.08
C ASN A 75 20.75 6.06 -20.20
N ALA A 76 21.63 6.87 -19.62
CA ALA A 76 21.25 8.00 -18.77
C ALA A 76 20.41 9.05 -19.51
N ALA A 77 20.52 9.17 -20.84
CA ALA A 77 19.72 10.10 -21.63
C ALA A 77 18.23 9.74 -21.66
N LEU A 78 17.83 8.56 -21.17
CA LEU A 78 16.42 8.19 -21.01
C LEU A 78 15.76 8.81 -19.76
N ILE A 79 16.56 9.35 -18.84
CA ILE A 79 16.06 10.02 -17.63
C ILE A 79 15.71 11.47 -18.01
N THR A 80 14.42 11.81 -18.01
CA THR A 80 13.97 13.11 -18.55
C THR A 80 14.13 14.26 -17.56
N HIS A 81 14.11 13.97 -16.25
CA HIS A 81 14.29 14.96 -15.18
C HIS A 81 15.32 14.46 -14.16
N PRO A 82 16.61 14.37 -14.52
CA PRO A 82 17.64 13.91 -13.58
C PRO A 82 17.67 14.82 -12.34
N SER A 83 17.73 14.21 -11.16
CA SER A 83 17.78 14.93 -9.88
C SER A 83 18.86 14.33 -8.99
N SER A 84 19.60 15.20 -8.29
CA SER A 84 20.55 14.85 -7.23
C SER A 84 19.95 14.99 -5.83
N THR A 85 18.78 15.62 -5.71
CA THR A 85 18.10 15.83 -4.43
C THR A 85 17.21 14.64 -4.12
N SER A 86 17.43 14.00 -2.97
CA SER A 86 16.60 12.89 -2.53
C SER A 86 15.16 13.37 -2.28
N PRO A 87 14.13 12.67 -2.78
CA PRO A 87 12.73 12.98 -2.53
C PRO A 87 12.23 12.49 -1.15
N THR A 88 13.03 11.71 -0.40
CA THR A 88 12.68 11.19 0.94
C THR A 88 11.27 10.60 1.02
N ILE A 89 10.92 9.73 0.08
CA ILE A 89 9.58 9.13 -0.01
C ILE A 89 9.39 8.17 1.18
N PRO A 90 8.32 8.30 1.99
CA PRO A 90 8.10 7.38 3.09
C PRO A 90 7.89 5.95 2.58
N VAL A 91 8.44 4.99 3.30
CA VAL A 91 8.16 3.55 3.14
C VAL A 91 8.08 2.91 4.52
N THR A 92 7.13 2.02 4.73
CA THR A 92 6.96 1.37 6.02
C THR A 92 8.03 0.30 6.29
N GLU A 93 8.36 0.09 7.57
CA GLU A 93 9.28 -0.96 8.02
C GLU A 93 8.90 -2.35 7.50
N GLU A 94 7.65 -2.78 7.70
CA GLU A 94 7.19 -4.10 7.25
C GLU A 94 7.13 -4.20 5.71
N GLN A 95 6.94 -3.10 4.99
CA GLN A 95 7.07 -3.12 3.53
C GLN A 95 8.50 -3.43 3.13
N VAL A 96 9.51 -2.77 3.72
CA VAL A 96 10.92 -3.03 3.41
C VAL A 96 11.28 -4.49 3.64
N GLU A 97 10.84 -5.07 4.76
CA GLU A 97 11.03 -6.49 5.07
C GLU A 97 10.37 -7.39 4.03
N TYR A 98 9.11 -7.10 3.67
CA TYR A 98 8.38 -7.82 2.63
C TYR A 98 9.11 -7.77 1.28
N GLU A 99 9.65 -6.60 0.91
CA GLU A 99 10.42 -6.47 -0.32
C GLU A 99 11.73 -7.26 -0.27
N LEU A 100 12.45 -7.24 0.86
CA LEU A 100 13.68 -8.01 1.03
C LEU A 100 13.44 -9.51 0.86
N ASP A 101 12.41 -10.04 1.50
CA ASP A 101 12.06 -11.47 1.38
C ASP A 101 11.66 -11.83 -0.04
N TRP A 102 10.89 -10.96 -0.70
CA TRP A 102 10.53 -11.21 -2.10
C TRP A 102 11.74 -11.17 -3.04
N LEU A 103 12.70 -10.29 -2.79
CA LEU A 103 13.95 -10.25 -3.54
C LEU A 103 14.76 -11.54 -3.30
N ARG A 104 14.94 -11.96 -2.05
CA ARG A 104 15.65 -13.20 -1.68
C ARG A 104 15.06 -14.40 -2.38
N ASP A 105 13.73 -14.55 -2.38
CA ASP A 105 13.06 -15.69 -3.02
C ASP A 105 13.25 -15.75 -4.53
N LYS A 106 13.31 -14.59 -5.19
CA LYS A 106 13.62 -14.52 -6.62
C LYS A 106 15.09 -14.83 -6.88
N VAL A 107 15.99 -14.27 -6.07
CA VAL A 107 17.44 -14.38 -6.24
C VAL A 107 17.93 -15.81 -5.94
N ARG A 108 17.43 -16.46 -4.87
CA ARG A 108 17.79 -17.85 -4.50
C ARG A 108 17.63 -18.83 -5.66
N ARG A 109 16.64 -18.61 -6.53
CA ARG A 109 16.36 -19.51 -7.68
C ARG A 109 17.26 -19.24 -8.89
N ARG A 110 17.73 -18.01 -9.08
CA ARG A 110 18.41 -17.57 -10.32
C ARG A 110 19.89 -17.25 -10.15
N ASP A 111 20.29 -16.81 -8.97
CA ASP A 111 21.67 -16.47 -8.61
C ASP A 111 21.89 -16.70 -7.10
N PRO A 112 22.07 -17.96 -6.67
CA PRO A 112 22.22 -18.29 -5.24
C PRO A 112 23.42 -17.60 -4.59
N ALA A 113 24.50 -17.36 -5.34
CA ALA A 113 25.70 -16.71 -4.81
C ALA A 113 25.44 -15.24 -4.42
N TRP A 114 24.53 -14.57 -5.13
CA TRP A 114 24.14 -13.18 -4.85
C TRP A 114 23.38 -13.01 -3.52
N ILE A 115 22.88 -14.09 -2.91
CA ILE A 115 22.22 -14.01 -1.60
C ILE A 115 23.14 -13.44 -0.53
N LYS A 116 24.43 -13.75 -0.59
CA LYS A 116 25.42 -13.20 0.35
C LYS A 116 25.50 -11.67 0.25
N VAL A 117 25.40 -11.10 -0.95
CA VAL A 117 25.34 -9.64 -1.14
C VAL A 117 24.11 -9.04 -0.46
N ILE A 118 22.96 -9.72 -0.58
CA ILE A 118 21.72 -9.27 0.05
C ILE A 118 21.79 -9.40 1.57
N GLU A 119 22.45 -10.42 2.12
CA GLU A 119 22.56 -10.65 3.56
C GLU A 119 23.56 -9.69 4.20
N ASP A 120 24.74 -9.53 3.62
CA ASP A 120 25.87 -8.77 4.19
C ASP A 120 25.72 -7.24 4.06
N ALA A 121 24.80 -6.72 3.25
CA ALA A 121 24.68 -5.27 3.05
C ALA A 121 24.22 -4.50 4.31
N ASP A 122 24.89 -3.42 4.67
CA ASP A 122 24.44 -2.59 5.80
C ASP A 122 23.19 -1.77 5.44
N ASP A 123 23.22 -1.10 4.27
CA ASP A 123 22.12 -0.26 3.80
C ASP A 123 21.16 -1.03 2.90
N LYS A 124 20.00 -1.40 3.44
CA LYS A 124 18.98 -2.14 2.68
C LYS A 124 18.04 -1.24 1.86
N VAL A 125 17.89 0.02 2.27
CA VAL A 125 16.89 0.95 1.71
C VAL A 125 17.55 1.91 0.73
N GLY A 126 16.89 2.13 -0.41
CA GLY A 126 17.39 3.04 -1.44
C GLY A 126 17.29 4.50 -0.98
N ARG A 127 18.24 5.32 -1.40
CA ARG A 127 18.35 6.73 -0.98
C ARG A 127 17.15 7.61 -1.33
N ALA A 128 16.24 7.12 -2.18
CA ALA A 128 15.00 7.82 -2.52
C ALA A 128 13.95 7.72 -1.41
N PHE A 129 14.14 6.84 -0.43
CA PHE A 129 13.14 6.49 0.58
C PHE A 129 13.62 6.78 2.00
N ALA A 130 12.67 7.03 2.88
CA ALA A 130 12.87 7.16 4.32
C ALA A 130 11.95 6.16 5.04
N VAL A 131 12.52 5.34 5.93
CA VAL A 131 11.77 4.33 6.66
C VAL A 131 10.92 5.00 7.74
N VAL A 132 9.65 4.59 7.82
CA VAL A 132 8.70 5.00 8.86
C VAL A 132 8.05 3.78 9.51
N PRO A 133 7.64 3.85 10.78
CA PRO A 133 6.89 2.76 11.40
C PRO A 133 5.58 2.49 10.65
N GLY A 134 5.28 1.22 10.38
CA GLY A 134 4.03 0.84 9.72
C GLY A 134 4.02 -0.60 9.19
N GLY A 135 2.83 -1.07 8.83
CA GLY A 135 2.62 -2.39 8.26
C GLY A 135 2.94 -2.47 6.76
N ILE A 136 2.81 -3.68 6.18
CA ILE A 136 2.91 -3.85 4.71
C ILE A 136 1.93 -2.89 4.02
N GLU A 137 2.40 -2.26 2.94
CA GLU A 137 1.62 -1.26 2.22
C GLU A 137 0.38 -1.89 1.57
N ASP A 138 -0.71 -1.12 1.54
CA ASP A 138 -2.05 -1.58 1.15
C ASP A 138 -2.15 -2.14 -0.28
N TRP A 139 -1.17 -1.81 -1.12
CA TRP A 139 -1.11 -2.25 -2.51
C TRP A 139 -0.54 -3.65 -2.70
N GLU A 140 0.12 -4.21 -1.70
CA GLU A 140 0.68 -5.55 -1.82
C GLU A 140 -0.44 -6.59 -1.80
N LYS A 141 -0.44 -7.45 -2.82
CA LYS A 141 -1.35 -8.59 -2.87
C LYS A 141 -0.75 -9.72 -2.05
N VAL A 142 -0.81 -9.59 -0.73
CA VAL A 142 -0.37 -10.62 0.18
C VAL A 142 -1.42 -11.73 0.20
N GLU A 143 -1.07 -12.94 -0.26
CA GLU A 143 -1.87 -14.12 0.06
C GLU A 143 -1.75 -14.34 1.57
N VAL A 144 -2.82 -14.02 2.30
CA VAL A 144 -2.88 -14.28 3.73
C VAL A 144 -3.05 -15.79 3.91
N SER A 145 -1.93 -16.51 3.97
CA SER A 145 -1.92 -17.84 4.59
C SER A 145 -2.27 -17.65 6.06
N PRO A 146 -3.29 -18.33 6.63
CA PRO A 146 -3.61 -18.21 8.05
C PRO A 146 -2.39 -18.67 8.86
N LYS A 147 -1.62 -17.73 9.40
CA LYS A 147 -0.63 -18.04 10.41
C LYS A 147 -1.41 -18.39 11.67
N GLU A 148 -1.22 -19.62 12.17
CA GLU A 148 -1.79 -20.09 13.43
C GLU A 148 -1.58 -19.04 14.52
N GLY A 149 -2.69 -18.52 15.03
CA GLY A 149 -2.69 -17.46 16.03
C GLY A 149 -2.09 -17.94 17.34
N LYS A 150 -0.95 -17.36 17.73
CA LYS A 150 -0.68 -17.16 19.16
C LYS A 150 -1.46 -15.92 19.59
N GLY A 151 -2.47 -16.16 20.39
CA GLY A 151 -3.43 -15.17 20.87
C GLY A 151 -2.78 -13.90 21.39
N ARG A 152 -3.17 -12.78 20.80
CA ARG A 152 -3.18 -11.49 21.48
C ARG A 152 -4.62 -11.01 21.49
N GLU A 153 -5.14 -10.89 22.71
CA GLU A 153 -6.47 -10.44 23.04
C GLU A 153 -6.67 -9.00 22.52
N ILE A 154 -7.49 -8.86 21.47
CA ILE A 154 -7.85 -7.55 20.92
C ILE A 154 -9.03 -7.03 21.76
N LYS A 155 -8.77 -6.03 22.61
CA LYS A 155 -9.83 -5.22 23.22
C LYS A 155 -10.47 -4.36 22.13
N THR A 156 -11.55 -4.87 21.55
CA THR A 156 -12.39 -4.16 20.58
C THR A 156 -13.05 -2.96 21.25
N VAL A 157 -12.57 -1.75 20.93
CA VAL A 157 -13.31 -0.51 21.17
C VAL A 157 -14.44 -0.47 20.13
N ALA A 158 -15.64 -0.84 20.57
CA ALA A 158 -16.86 -0.77 19.78
C ALA A 158 -17.18 0.69 19.41
N LYS A 159 -17.05 1.05 18.14
CA LYS A 159 -17.64 2.28 17.58
C LYS A 159 -18.49 1.92 16.36
N VAL A 160 -19.80 2.16 16.51
CA VAL A 160 -20.83 2.31 15.47
C VAL A 160 -21.26 1.04 14.71
N ALA A 161 -22.30 0.37 15.23
CA ALA A 161 -23.48 -0.06 14.46
C ALA A 161 -24.40 -0.93 15.33
N ARG A 162 -25.18 -0.31 16.21
CA ARG A 162 -26.32 -1.00 16.84
C ARG A 162 -27.46 -0.03 17.10
N LEU A 163 -28.26 0.25 16.07
CA LEU A 163 -29.60 0.81 16.21
C LEU A 163 -30.45 0.35 15.02
N LYS A 164 -30.91 -0.90 15.10
CA LYS A 164 -32.18 -1.38 14.54
C LYS A 164 -32.44 -2.73 15.21
N SER A 165 -33.69 -2.93 15.63
CA SER A 165 -34.24 -4.15 16.26
C SER A 165 -34.16 -4.23 17.80
N ALA A 166 -34.95 -3.39 18.46
CA ALA A 166 -35.56 -3.71 19.76
C ALA A 166 -36.89 -2.95 19.90
N ARG A 167 -37.88 -3.39 19.12
CA ARG A 167 -39.28 -3.00 19.30
C ARG A 167 -39.97 -4.22 19.88
N LEU A 168 -40.05 -4.33 21.21
CA LEU A 168 -41.17 -4.97 21.91
C LEU A 168 -41.04 -4.80 23.44
N VAL A 169 -42.13 -4.29 24.04
CA VAL A 169 -42.61 -4.52 25.41
C VAL A 169 -41.83 -3.91 26.58
N ALA A 170 -42.35 -2.79 27.12
CA ALA A 170 -42.80 -2.66 28.52
C ALA A 170 -43.01 -1.18 28.86
N GLY A 171 -44.25 -0.79 29.20
CA GLY A 171 -44.57 0.60 29.54
C GLY A 171 -46.05 0.78 29.88
N THR A 172 -46.48 0.12 30.95
CA THR A 172 -47.84 0.12 31.46
C THR A 172 -48.08 1.33 32.38
N ARG A 173 -49.24 2.00 32.19
CA ARG A 173 -50.00 2.90 33.10
C ARG A 173 -49.48 4.32 33.39
N ARG A 174 -50.21 5.33 32.88
CA ARG A 174 -51.13 6.20 33.66
C ARG A 174 -51.72 7.35 32.81
N SER A 175 -53.05 7.38 32.72
CA SER A 175 -53.97 8.55 32.63
C SER A 175 -55.30 8.02 32.06
N ALA A 176 -56.27 7.57 32.85
CA ALA A 176 -57.20 8.34 33.66
C ALA A 176 -58.03 9.38 32.85
N ARG A 177 -59.33 9.06 32.73
CA ARG A 177 -60.50 9.93 32.47
C ARG A 177 -60.65 10.55 31.08
N LEU A 178 -61.69 10.13 30.33
CA LEU A 178 -63.01 10.78 30.33
C LEU A 178 -64.01 10.08 29.36
N ALA A 179 -65.26 10.05 29.82
CA ALA A 179 -66.51 10.05 29.05
C ALA A 179 -66.94 8.79 28.27
N SER A 180 -67.76 8.00 28.97
CA SER A 180 -68.90 7.22 28.49
C SER A 180 -69.80 8.05 27.56
N HIS A 181 -70.17 7.50 26.39
CA HIS A 181 -71.58 7.50 25.96
C HIS A 181 -71.81 6.45 24.86
N ARG A 182 -72.53 5.40 25.26
CA ARG A 182 -73.28 4.48 24.40
C ARG A 182 -74.31 5.26 23.59
N LEU A 183 -74.37 4.98 22.29
CA LEU A 183 -75.58 5.12 21.49
C LEU A 183 -75.70 3.85 20.64
N ASP A 184 -76.27 2.81 21.25
CA ASP A 184 -76.97 1.77 20.51
C ASP A 184 -78.26 2.39 19.98
N ARG A 185 -78.36 2.42 18.65
CA ARG A 185 -79.52 2.95 17.94
C ARG A 185 -80.40 1.77 17.52
N ALA A 186 -81.55 1.72 18.18
CA ALA A 186 -82.87 1.38 17.66
C ALA A 186 -83.07 0.03 16.96
N ALA A 187 -83.69 -0.90 17.69
CA ALA A 187 -84.68 -1.81 17.14
C ALA A 187 -86.02 -1.52 17.82
N SER A 188 -86.94 -0.86 17.13
CA SER A 188 -88.39 -1.07 17.24
C SER A 188 -89.10 -0.20 16.19
N GLN A 189 -89.40 -0.78 15.03
CA GLN A 189 -90.63 -0.61 14.23
C GLN A 189 -90.52 -1.60 13.05
N GLY A 190 -91.45 -2.57 12.99
CA GLY A 190 -91.57 -3.54 11.90
C GLY A 190 -91.60 -4.97 12.39
#